data_AF-A0A2G9U4W0-F1
#
_entry.id   AF-A0A2G9U4W0-F1
#
_cell.length_a   1.000
_cell.length_b   1.000
_cell.length_c   1.000
_cell.angle_alpha   90.00
_cell.angle_beta   90.00
_cell.angle_gamma   90.00
#
_symmetry.space_group_name_H-M   'P 1'
#
loop_
_entity.id
_entity.type
_entity.pdbx_description
1 polymer ?
#
loop_
_entity_poly.entity_id
_entity_poly.type
_entity_poly.pdbx_seq_one_letter_code
_entity_poly.pdbx_strand_id
1 'polypeptide(L)'
;MTSVKHVHKKYVSKPATSSDWKNIYVVRYWTNCTGLIIPPLIASVGMSIVGNVVYMCLNEVPVGLRTYGLLLSRFLNGAGSGNRGTYFAYIAAASDPSDRARSMALSGGGALIGLNIGPAAQMLFTWIGGEGVDVGFMRISMYTAPAVLAIVINIACVIFLVFCLEDGLDRYNVPETDNVSTYSIAAASDSDLGSTHGWDWCETLRPINFWVYYVGYALIFGIGLPCLNNSLQSLYSQILGKGRQGTMQGINQAAGCVSRILGPLLMSSTFSSFGPRATWLIEIGLISICLFIW
;
A
#
# COMPACT_ATOMS: atom_id res chain seq x y z
N MET A 1 22.98 10.93 33.14
CA MET A 1 23.69 9.78 32.53
C MET A 1 23.03 8.43 32.87
N THR A 2 21.69 8.36 32.95
CA THR A 2 20.98 7.15 33.42
C THR A 2 19.54 7.06 32.87
N SER A 3 19.33 7.18 31.55
CA SER A 3 17.98 6.97 30.99
C SER A 3 17.94 6.68 29.48
N VAL A 4 18.69 5.67 29.02
CA VAL A 4 18.50 5.07 27.68
C VAL A 4 18.72 3.55 27.72
N LYS A 5 19.62 3.07 28.60
CA LYS A 5 19.93 1.64 28.76
C LYS A 5 18.75 0.77 29.24
N HIS A 6 17.70 1.34 29.83
CA HIS A 6 16.56 0.55 30.33
C HIS A 6 15.49 0.24 29.26
N VAL A 7 15.49 0.94 28.11
CA VAL A 7 14.56 0.62 27.00
C VAL A 7 15.17 -0.44 26.08
N HIS A 8 16.49 -0.42 25.86
CA HIS A 8 17.19 -1.43 25.05
C HIS A 8 17.13 -2.85 25.62
N LYS A 9 17.01 -3.00 26.95
CA LYS A 9 16.96 -4.34 27.57
C LYS A 9 15.61 -5.05 27.40
N LYS A 10 14.59 -4.40 26.83
CA LYS A 10 13.28 -5.03 26.59
C LYS A 10 13.14 -5.64 25.19
N TYR A 11 14.06 -5.33 24.26
CA TYR A 11 14.05 -5.86 22.89
C TYR A 11 15.23 -6.79 22.59
N VAL A 12 16.24 -6.84 23.46
CA VAL A 12 17.32 -7.83 23.39
C VAL A 12 17.03 -8.93 24.40
N SER A 13 16.89 -10.17 23.91
CA SER A 13 16.77 -11.43 24.66
C SER A 13 15.45 -11.70 25.39
N LYS A 14 14.41 -12.09 24.64
CA LYS A 14 13.59 -13.25 25.03
C LYS A 14 13.41 -14.16 23.82
N PRO A 15 13.72 -15.47 23.90
CA PRO A 15 13.31 -16.41 22.87
C PRO A 15 11.78 -16.35 22.77
N ALA A 16 11.27 -16.12 21.56
CA ALA A 16 9.83 -16.03 21.31
C ALA A 16 9.17 -17.33 21.79
N THR A 17 8.31 -17.22 22.81
CA THR A 17 7.52 -18.36 23.27
C THR A 17 6.41 -18.63 22.27
N SER A 18 5.96 -19.88 22.16
CA SER A 18 4.96 -20.37 21.20
C SER A 18 3.62 -19.58 21.16
N SER A 19 3.39 -18.69 22.11
CA SER A 19 2.26 -17.77 22.20
C SER A 19 2.35 -16.52 21.31
N ASP A 20 3.54 -16.09 20.88
CA ASP A 20 3.73 -14.85 20.08
C ASP A 20 3.34 -15.01 18.60
N TRP A 21 3.10 -16.24 18.16
CA TRP A 21 2.70 -16.58 16.78
C TRP A 21 1.23 -16.29 16.46
N LYS A 22 0.42 -15.95 17.48
CA LYS A 22 -1.05 -15.88 17.33
C LYS A 22 -1.57 -14.71 16.48
N ASN A 23 -0.73 -13.73 16.13
CA ASN A 23 -1.13 -12.54 15.35
C ASN A 23 -0.36 -12.35 14.02
N ILE A 24 0.13 -13.44 13.43
CA ILE A 24 0.87 -13.39 12.17
C ILE A 24 -0.09 -13.64 10.99
N TYR A 25 -0.28 -12.60 10.18
CA TYR A 25 -1.02 -12.65 8.92
C TYR A 25 -0.52 -13.82 8.02
N VAL A 26 -1.44 -14.52 7.35
CA VAL A 26 -1.18 -15.75 6.55
C VAL A 26 -0.02 -15.59 5.56
N VAL A 27 0.09 -14.43 4.90
CA VAL A 27 1.17 -14.15 3.94
C VAL A 27 2.54 -14.06 4.64
N ARG A 28 2.55 -13.50 5.85
CA ARG A 28 3.74 -13.36 6.69
C ARG A 28 4.16 -14.70 7.30
N TYR A 29 3.19 -15.57 7.60
CA TYR A 29 3.44 -16.97 7.96
C TYR A 29 4.06 -17.74 6.80
N TRP A 30 3.50 -17.61 5.59
CA TRP A 30 4.01 -18.28 4.40
C TRP A 30 5.47 -17.91 4.12
N THR A 31 5.79 -16.61 4.07
CA THR A 31 7.16 -16.13 3.89
C THR A 31 8.12 -16.64 4.97
N ASN A 32 7.67 -16.72 6.23
CA ASN A 32 8.48 -17.26 7.33
C ASN A 32 8.73 -18.76 7.20
N CYS A 33 7.79 -19.51 6.64
CA CYS A 33 7.91 -20.96 6.45
C CYS A 33 8.75 -21.32 5.22
N THR A 34 8.74 -20.49 4.17
CA THR A 34 9.45 -20.79 2.91
C THR A 34 10.81 -20.12 2.79
N GLY A 35 11.10 -19.06 3.57
CA GLY A 35 12.33 -18.27 3.44
C GLY A 35 12.42 -17.43 2.15
N LEU A 36 11.46 -17.61 1.24
CA LEU A 36 11.39 -16.98 -0.09
C LEU A 36 10.26 -15.94 -0.15
N ILE A 37 10.50 -14.82 -0.84
CA ILE A 37 9.53 -13.72 -0.98
C ILE A 37 8.86 -13.72 -2.37
N ILE A 38 9.54 -14.23 -3.40
CA ILE A 38 8.99 -14.27 -4.77
C ILE A 38 7.69 -15.10 -4.86
N PRO A 39 7.57 -16.32 -4.28
CA PRO A 39 6.35 -17.12 -4.47
C PRO A 39 5.07 -16.51 -3.89
N PRO A 40 5.06 -15.94 -2.66
CA PRO A 40 3.90 -15.19 -2.16
C PRO A 40 3.54 -13.96 -3.01
N LEU A 41 4.54 -13.26 -3.57
CA LEU A 41 4.31 -12.13 -4.47
C LEU A 41 3.65 -12.59 -5.78
N ILE A 42 4.18 -13.63 -6.42
CA ILE A 42 3.59 -14.20 -7.64
C ILE A 42 2.16 -14.69 -7.37
N ALA A 43 1.90 -15.37 -6.26
CA ALA A 43 0.56 -15.82 -5.88
C ALA A 43 -0.42 -14.64 -5.73
N SER A 44 0.02 -13.53 -5.13
CA SER A 44 -0.80 -12.33 -4.97
C SER A 44 -1.13 -11.63 -6.29
N VAL A 45 -0.15 -11.53 -7.19
CA VAL A 45 -0.34 -10.98 -8.53
C VAL A 45 -1.22 -11.92 -9.37
N GLY A 46 -1.05 -13.24 -9.24
CA GLY A 46 -1.90 -14.25 -9.86
C GLY A 46 -3.37 -14.13 -9.44
N MET A 47 -3.66 -13.96 -8.15
CA MET A 47 -5.02 -13.71 -7.66
C MET A 47 -5.63 -12.44 -8.29
N SER A 48 -4.84 -11.38 -8.44
CA SER A 48 -5.29 -10.16 -9.13
C SER A 48 -5.59 -10.40 -10.62
N ILE A 49 -4.77 -11.17 -11.33
CA ILE A 49 -5.02 -11.54 -12.74
C ILE A 49 -6.33 -12.33 -12.85
N VAL A 50 -6.49 -13.38 -12.05
CA VAL A 50 -7.72 -14.19 -12.05
C VAL A 50 -8.95 -13.33 -11.74
N GLY A 51 -8.85 -12.44 -10.75
CA GLY A 51 -9.93 -11.50 -10.42
C GLY A 51 -10.33 -10.60 -11.60
N ASN A 52 -9.35 -10.06 -12.35
CA ASN A 52 -9.64 -9.23 -13.54
C ASN A 52 -10.20 -10.05 -14.71
N VAL A 53 -9.75 -11.30 -14.91
CA VAL A 53 -10.33 -12.20 -15.91
C VAL A 53 -11.78 -12.53 -15.58
N VAL A 54 -12.08 -12.90 -14.32
CA VAL A 54 -13.45 -13.13 -13.85
C VAL A 54 -14.32 -11.90 -14.11
N TYR A 55 -13.81 -10.69 -13.85
CA TYR A 55 -14.53 -9.44 -14.12
C TYR A 55 -14.87 -9.26 -15.60
N MET A 56 -13.95 -9.58 -16.51
CA MET A 56 -14.18 -9.50 -17.95
C MET A 56 -15.22 -10.51 -18.45
N CYS A 57 -15.22 -11.72 -17.88
CA CYS A 57 -16.16 -12.78 -18.26
C CYS A 57 -17.58 -12.57 -17.71
N LEU A 58 -17.83 -11.54 -16.88
CA LEU A 58 -19.16 -11.30 -16.30
C LEU A 58 -20.25 -11.03 -17.35
N ASN A 59 -19.87 -10.59 -18.56
CA ASN A 59 -20.83 -10.33 -19.63
C ASN A 59 -21.52 -11.62 -20.11
N GLU A 60 -20.81 -12.75 -20.10
CA GLU A 60 -21.34 -14.07 -20.49
C GLU A 60 -22.16 -14.75 -19.38
N VAL A 61 -22.03 -14.27 -18.14
CA VAL A 61 -22.74 -14.83 -16.98
C VAL A 61 -24.21 -14.36 -17.00
N PRO A 62 -25.19 -15.25 -16.69
CA PRO A 62 -26.59 -14.88 -16.56
C PRO A 62 -26.79 -13.73 -15.56
N VAL A 63 -27.72 -12.82 -15.84
CA VAL A 63 -27.91 -11.56 -15.08
C VAL A 63 -28.04 -11.79 -13.57
N GLY A 64 -28.71 -12.87 -13.14
CA GLY A 64 -28.87 -13.20 -11.71
C GLY A 64 -27.57 -13.59 -10.98
N LEU A 65 -26.56 -14.09 -11.69
CA LEU A 65 -25.28 -14.53 -11.13
C LEU A 65 -24.18 -13.46 -11.24
N ARG A 66 -24.37 -12.42 -12.05
CA ARG A 66 -23.37 -11.36 -12.29
C ARG A 66 -22.93 -10.65 -11.01
N THR A 67 -23.84 -10.42 -10.07
CA THR A 67 -23.52 -9.78 -8.78
C THR A 67 -22.56 -10.63 -7.95
N TYR A 68 -22.80 -11.93 -7.87
CA TYR A 68 -21.91 -12.85 -7.15
C TYR A 68 -20.54 -12.96 -7.83
N GLY A 69 -20.52 -13.01 -9.16
CA GLY A 69 -19.28 -12.98 -9.94
C GLY A 69 -18.49 -11.67 -9.73
N LEU A 70 -19.17 -10.52 -9.65
CA LEU A 70 -18.53 -9.24 -9.37
C LEU A 70 -17.91 -9.22 -7.98
N LEU A 71 -18.64 -9.69 -6.96
CA LEU A 71 -18.14 -9.79 -5.59
C LEU A 71 -16.92 -10.71 -5.50
N LEU A 72 -16.95 -11.85 -6.19
CA LEU A 72 -15.80 -12.75 -6.27
C LEU A 72 -14.59 -12.07 -6.92
N SER A 73 -14.79 -11.38 -8.04
CA SER A 73 -13.72 -10.62 -8.71
C SER A 73 -13.12 -9.55 -7.79
N ARG A 74 -13.96 -8.82 -7.03
CA ARG A 74 -13.51 -7.80 -6.08
C ARG A 74 -12.74 -8.41 -4.92
N PHE A 75 -13.22 -9.53 -4.39
CA PHE A 75 -12.52 -10.25 -3.34
C PHE A 75 -11.13 -10.72 -3.78
N LEU A 76 -11.01 -11.32 -4.97
CA LEU A 76 -9.73 -11.79 -5.51
C LEU A 76 -8.73 -10.65 -5.74
N ASN A 77 -9.18 -9.53 -6.30
CA ASN A 77 -8.34 -8.33 -6.45
C ASN A 77 -7.94 -7.74 -5.08
N GLY A 78 -8.85 -7.73 -4.11
CA GLY A 78 -8.57 -7.28 -2.75
C GLY A 78 -7.53 -8.14 -2.06
N ALA A 79 -7.68 -9.47 -2.12
CA ALA A 79 -6.72 -10.43 -1.60
C ALA A 79 -5.34 -10.30 -2.27
N GLY A 80 -5.31 -10.09 -3.59
CA GLY A 80 -4.08 -9.85 -4.35
C GLY A 80 -3.33 -8.58 -3.95
N SER A 81 -4.03 -7.54 -3.46
CA SER A 81 -3.41 -6.30 -2.95
C SER A 81 -2.81 -6.41 -1.53
N GLY A 82 -3.06 -7.53 -0.83
CA GLY A 82 -2.61 -7.77 0.54
C GLY A 82 -1.11 -8.02 0.73
N ASN A 83 -0.32 -7.91 -0.34
CA ASN A 83 1.11 -8.20 -0.38
C ASN A 83 2.02 -7.04 0.09
N ARG A 84 1.44 -5.88 0.45
CA ARG A 84 2.19 -4.70 0.90
C ARG A 84 3.18 -5.05 2.03
N GLY A 85 2.73 -5.83 3.02
CA GLY A 85 3.60 -6.23 4.13
C GLY A 85 4.82 -7.06 3.71
N THR A 86 4.65 -7.92 2.71
CA THR A 86 5.73 -8.78 2.18
C THR A 86 6.77 -7.96 1.43
N TYR A 87 6.34 -7.03 0.58
CA TYR A 87 7.26 -6.20 -0.19
C TYR A 87 8.05 -5.22 0.72
N PHE A 88 7.40 -4.62 1.73
CA PHE A 88 8.09 -3.79 2.73
C PHE A 88 9.10 -4.59 3.57
N ALA A 89 8.78 -5.84 3.91
CA ALA A 89 9.71 -6.72 4.61
C ALA A 89 10.92 -7.09 3.72
N TYR A 90 10.70 -7.35 2.43
CA TYR A 90 11.77 -7.58 1.47
C TYR A 90 12.70 -6.38 1.35
N ILE A 91 12.15 -5.18 1.12
CA ILE A 91 12.96 -3.96 1.03
C ILE A 91 13.78 -3.78 2.29
N ALA A 92 13.18 -3.96 3.47
CA ALA A 92 13.89 -3.86 4.74
C ALA A 92 15.08 -4.85 4.79
N ALA A 93 14.88 -6.09 4.35
CA ALA A 93 15.92 -7.11 4.42
C ALA A 93 17.00 -6.99 3.34
N ALA A 94 16.63 -6.55 2.13
CA ALA A 94 17.52 -6.45 0.98
C ALA A 94 18.29 -5.11 0.90
N SER A 95 17.82 -4.07 1.60
CA SER A 95 18.49 -2.76 1.61
C SER A 95 19.52 -2.62 2.71
N ASP A 96 20.63 -1.99 2.37
CA ASP A 96 21.66 -1.57 3.33
C ASP A 96 21.07 -0.56 4.33
N PRO A 97 21.52 -0.57 5.61
CA PRO A 97 21.05 0.36 6.64
C PRO A 97 21.08 1.84 6.22
N SER A 98 22.11 2.25 5.47
CA SER A 98 22.24 3.63 4.95
C SER A 98 21.16 4.02 3.93
N ASP A 99 20.65 3.07 3.17
CA ASP A 99 19.71 3.31 2.05
C ASP A 99 18.28 2.79 2.32
N ARG A 100 18.06 2.15 3.47
CA ARG A 100 16.79 1.52 3.84
C ARG A 100 15.63 2.50 3.91
N ALA A 101 15.83 3.63 4.59
CA ALA A 101 14.82 4.67 4.71
C ALA A 101 14.41 5.23 3.33
N ARG A 102 15.41 5.46 2.47
CA ARG A 102 15.20 5.92 1.08
C ARG A 102 14.43 4.89 0.25
N SER A 103 14.78 3.61 0.37
CA SER A 103 14.15 2.51 -0.36
C SER A 103 12.69 2.29 0.06
N MET A 104 12.41 2.37 1.37
CA MET A 104 11.05 2.32 1.90
C MET A 104 10.21 3.53 1.46
N ALA A 105 10.80 4.74 1.49
CA ALA A 105 10.15 5.96 1.04
C ALA A 105 9.82 5.93 -0.46
N LEU A 106 10.75 5.47 -1.30
CA LEU A 106 10.54 5.33 -2.74
C LEU A 106 9.42 4.33 -3.06
N SER A 107 9.36 3.24 -2.30
CA SER A 107 8.32 2.21 -2.45
C SER A 107 6.94 2.71 -2.00
N GLY A 108 6.88 3.45 -0.89
CA GLY A 108 5.67 4.15 -0.47
C GLY A 108 5.22 5.20 -1.49
N GLY A 109 6.17 5.96 -2.06
CA GLY A 109 5.93 6.93 -3.12
C GLY A 109 5.39 6.28 -4.41
N GLY A 110 5.98 5.16 -4.84
CA GLY A 110 5.52 4.39 -5.99
C GLY A 110 4.09 3.89 -5.84
N ALA A 111 3.71 3.43 -4.64
CA ALA A 111 2.32 3.03 -4.36
C ALA A 111 1.34 4.20 -4.48
N LEU A 112 1.72 5.40 -4.04
CA LEU A 112 0.91 6.61 -4.21
C LEU A 112 0.81 7.02 -5.68
N ILE A 113 1.90 6.92 -6.44
CA ILE A 113 1.90 7.16 -7.90
C ILE A 113 0.92 6.20 -8.58
N GLY A 114 0.99 4.91 -8.28
CA GLY A 114 0.07 3.90 -8.85
C GLY A 114 -1.40 4.18 -8.51
N LEU A 115 -1.70 4.55 -7.26
CA LEU A 115 -3.05 4.94 -6.83
C LEU A 115 -3.59 6.15 -7.61
N ASN A 116 -2.69 7.03 -8.07
CA ASN A 116 -3.04 8.24 -8.82
C ASN A 116 -3.12 8.01 -10.33
N ILE A 117 -2.27 7.15 -10.90
CA ILE A 117 -2.27 6.82 -12.33
C ILE A 117 -3.49 5.97 -12.69
N GLY A 118 -3.95 5.07 -11.82
CA GLY A 118 -5.08 4.17 -12.09
C GLY A 118 -6.33 4.89 -12.61
N PRO A 119 -6.83 5.93 -11.92
CA PRO A 119 -7.97 6.72 -12.38
C PRO A 119 -7.74 7.49 -13.67
N ALA A 120 -6.54 8.04 -13.87
CA ALA A 120 -6.17 8.73 -15.10
C ALA A 120 -6.16 7.76 -16.29
N ALA A 121 -5.63 6.54 -16.09
CA ALA A 121 -5.66 5.49 -17.09
C ALA A 121 -7.10 5.08 -17.45
N GLN A 122 -8.04 5.10 -16.49
CA GLN A 122 -9.46 4.84 -16.77
C GLN A 122 -10.09 5.89 -17.70
N MET A 123 -9.66 7.15 -17.62
CA MET A 123 -10.15 8.20 -18.52
C MET A 123 -9.75 7.98 -19.98
N LEU A 124 -8.56 7.40 -20.22
CA LEU A 124 -8.08 7.11 -21.58
C LEU A 124 -9.03 6.18 -22.35
N PHE A 125 -9.76 5.32 -21.63
CA PHE A 125 -10.69 4.36 -22.23
C PHE A 125 -12.10 4.89 -22.44
N THR A 126 -12.40 6.14 -22.03
CA THR A 126 -13.73 6.72 -22.20
C THR A 126 -14.12 6.92 -23.67
N TRP A 127 -13.15 7.06 -24.56
CA TRP A 127 -13.39 7.20 -26.01
C TRP A 127 -13.94 5.93 -26.67
N ILE A 128 -13.73 4.75 -26.07
CA ILE A 128 -14.28 3.47 -26.54
C ILE A 128 -15.81 3.43 -26.40
N GLY A 129 -16.35 4.15 -25.42
CA GLY A 129 -17.79 4.17 -25.12
C GLY A 129 -18.30 2.91 -24.41
N GLY A 130 -19.59 2.95 -24.04
CA GLY A 130 -20.28 1.85 -23.36
C GLY A 130 -20.74 0.73 -24.29
N GLU A 131 -20.91 1.02 -25.58
CA GLU A 131 -21.19 0.00 -26.59
C GLU A 131 -19.98 -0.92 -26.77
N GLY A 132 -18.77 -0.38 -26.78
CA GLY A 132 -17.55 -1.20 -26.85
C GLY A 132 -17.45 -2.01 -28.13
N VAL A 133 -16.48 -2.93 -28.16
CA VAL A 133 -16.23 -3.84 -29.28
C VAL A 133 -16.24 -5.26 -28.75
N ASP A 134 -17.04 -6.12 -29.37
CA ASP A 134 -17.05 -7.55 -29.08
C ASP A 134 -15.87 -8.24 -29.78
N VAL A 135 -14.99 -8.85 -28.99
CA VAL A 135 -13.82 -9.59 -29.48
C VAL A 135 -13.94 -11.03 -28.98
N GLY A 136 -14.49 -11.89 -29.84
CA GLY A 136 -14.68 -13.32 -29.53
C GLY A 136 -15.59 -13.53 -28.33
N PHE A 137 -15.06 -14.09 -27.24
CA PHE A 137 -15.79 -14.44 -26.02
C PHE A 137 -15.87 -13.29 -24.99
N MET A 138 -15.42 -12.08 -25.34
CA MET A 138 -15.36 -10.95 -24.41
C MET A 138 -15.73 -9.62 -25.07
N ARG A 139 -16.53 -8.83 -24.38
CA ARG A 139 -16.82 -7.44 -24.75
C ARG A 139 -15.82 -6.47 -24.14
N ILE A 140 -15.09 -5.75 -24.99
CA ILE A 140 -14.17 -4.69 -24.59
C ILE A 140 -14.90 -3.36 -24.67
N SER A 141 -15.32 -2.84 -23.51
CA SER A 141 -15.97 -1.54 -23.35
C SER A 141 -15.12 -0.63 -22.48
N MET A 142 -15.52 0.63 -22.32
CA MET A 142 -14.88 1.55 -21.37
C MET A 142 -14.87 1.01 -19.91
N TYR A 143 -15.73 0.03 -19.59
CA TYR A 143 -15.79 -0.60 -18.27
C TYR A 143 -14.82 -1.77 -18.10
N THR A 144 -14.57 -2.55 -19.17
CA THR A 144 -13.72 -3.74 -19.13
C THR A 144 -12.30 -3.49 -19.61
N ALA A 145 -12.06 -2.45 -20.43
CA ALA A 145 -10.73 -2.07 -20.91
C ALA A 145 -9.71 -1.78 -19.78
N PRO A 146 -10.06 -1.12 -18.66
CA PRO A 146 -9.14 -0.97 -17.53
C PRO A 146 -8.70 -2.31 -16.92
N ALA A 147 -9.57 -3.34 -16.92
CA ALA A 147 -9.22 -4.67 -16.42
C ALA A 147 -8.22 -5.38 -17.36
N VAL A 148 -8.35 -5.20 -18.68
CA VAL A 148 -7.36 -5.68 -19.65
C VAL A 148 -5.99 -5.05 -19.39
N LEU A 149 -5.94 -3.73 -19.23
CA LEU A 149 -4.70 -3.02 -18.91
C LEU A 149 -4.08 -3.56 -17.60
N ALA A 150 -4.91 -3.76 -16.57
CA ALA A 150 -4.47 -4.33 -15.30
C ALA A 150 -3.87 -5.74 -15.48
N ILE A 151 -4.47 -6.60 -16.32
CA ILE A 151 -3.93 -7.94 -16.61
C ILE A 151 -2.55 -7.82 -17.27
N VAL A 152 -2.40 -6.97 -18.28
CA VAL A 152 -1.11 -6.78 -18.98
C VAL A 152 -0.03 -6.29 -18.02
N ILE A 153 -0.34 -5.29 -17.18
CA ILE A 153 0.60 -4.77 -16.17
C ILE A 153 0.97 -5.85 -15.15
N ASN A 154 0.00 -6.65 -14.68
CA ASN A 154 0.27 -7.73 -13.74
C ASN A 154 1.11 -8.85 -14.37
N ILE A 155 0.89 -9.20 -15.64
CA ILE A 155 1.74 -10.17 -16.35
C ILE A 155 3.17 -9.63 -16.48
N ALA A 156 3.34 -8.36 -16.88
CA ALA A 156 4.65 -7.73 -16.92
C ALA A 156 5.33 -7.71 -15.54
N CYS A 157 4.56 -7.50 -14.47
CA CYS A 157 5.05 -7.59 -13.10
C CYS A 157 5.52 -9.01 -12.74
N VAL A 158 4.78 -10.06 -13.11
CA VAL A 158 5.23 -11.46 -12.91
C VAL A 158 6.53 -11.73 -13.66
N ILE A 159 6.62 -11.31 -14.93
CA ILE A 159 7.84 -11.45 -15.74
C ILE A 159 9.01 -10.74 -15.03
N PHE A 160 8.82 -9.50 -14.59
CA PHE A 160 9.85 -8.76 -13.87
C PHE A 160 10.26 -9.45 -12.56
N LEU A 161 9.31 -9.95 -11.78
CA LEU A 161 9.60 -10.66 -10.53
C LEU A 161 10.38 -11.96 -10.77
N VAL A 162 10.08 -12.69 -11.85
CA VAL A 162 10.74 -13.97 -12.15
C VAL A 162 12.15 -13.77 -12.71
N PHE A 163 12.36 -12.77 -13.56
CA PHE A 163 13.62 -12.60 -14.29
C PHE A 163 14.56 -11.55 -13.69
N CYS A 164 14.04 -10.56 -12.96
CA CYS A 164 14.84 -9.43 -12.47
C CYS A 164 15.01 -9.42 -10.95
N LEU A 165 14.16 -10.14 -10.21
CA LEU A 165 14.27 -10.23 -8.76
C LEU A 165 14.94 -11.56 -8.40
N GLU A 166 16.17 -11.49 -7.87
CA GLU A 166 16.78 -12.61 -7.18
C GLU A 166 16.31 -12.61 -5.73
N ASP A 167 15.85 -13.76 -5.22
CA ASP A 167 15.55 -13.97 -3.81
C ASP A 167 16.90 -13.98 -3.05
N GLY A 168 17.49 -12.80 -2.82
CA GLY A 168 18.79 -12.63 -2.13
C GLY A 168 18.76 -13.00 -0.63
N LEU A 169 17.65 -13.56 -0.15
CA LEU A 169 17.42 -13.93 1.26
C LEU A 169 18.02 -15.28 1.63
N ASP A 170 18.38 -16.10 0.63
CA ASP A 170 19.08 -17.37 0.83
C ASP A 170 20.42 -17.18 1.55
N ARG A 171 21.02 -15.99 1.43
CA ARG A 171 22.30 -15.60 2.05
C ARG A 171 22.28 -15.61 3.58
N TYR A 172 21.10 -15.54 4.17
CA TYR A 172 20.89 -15.56 5.63
C TYR A 172 20.30 -16.87 6.15
N ASN A 173 20.08 -17.87 5.27
CA ASN A 173 19.80 -19.24 5.69
C ASN A 173 21.10 -19.87 6.21
N VAL A 174 21.57 -19.44 7.37
CA VAL A 174 22.61 -20.15 8.11
C VAL A 174 21.95 -21.44 8.63
N PRO A 175 22.42 -22.63 8.24
CA PRO A 175 21.95 -23.84 8.88
C PRO A 175 22.47 -23.79 10.31
N GLU A 176 21.56 -23.93 11.27
CA GLU A 176 21.82 -24.05 12.71
C GLU A 176 21.87 -22.73 13.50
N THR A 177 20.69 -22.15 13.76
CA THR A 177 20.26 -21.83 15.13
C THR A 177 18.78 -21.43 15.15
N ASP A 178 18.01 -22.23 15.87
CA ASP A 178 16.64 -22.04 16.35
C ASP A 178 15.97 -20.67 16.09
N ASN A 179 14.91 -20.72 15.28
CA ASN A 179 13.72 -19.84 15.37
C ASN A 179 13.92 -18.36 15.02
N VAL A 180 15.13 -17.92 14.68
CA VAL A 180 15.38 -16.53 14.30
C VAL A 180 15.14 -16.39 12.80
N SER A 181 13.99 -15.82 12.47
CA SER A 181 13.69 -15.49 11.09
C SER A 181 14.70 -14.50 10.49
N THR A 182 14.94 -14.63 9.19
CA THR A 182 15.78 -13.72 8.40
C THR A 182 15.41 -12.25 8.58
N TYR A 183 14.11 -11.95 8.80
CA TYR A 183 13.63 -10.60 9.08
C TYR A 183 14.16 -10.03 10.41
N SER A 184 14.35 -10.87 11.42
CA SER A 184 14.81 -10.44 12.75
C SER A 184 16.29 -10.11 12.72
N ILE A 185 17.07 -10.85 11.93
CA ILE A 185 18.52 -10.61 11.75
C ILE A 185 18.77 -9.30 10.98
N ALA A 186 18.05 -9.08 9.87
CA ALA A 186 18.18 -7.84 9.11
C ALA A 186 17.71 -6.59 9.89
N ALA A 187 16.76 -6.75 10.81
CA ALA A 187 16.33 -5.70 11.73
C ALA A 187 17.34 -5.46 12.87
N ALA A 188 17.97 -6.53 13.41
CA ALA A 188 19.00 -6.42 14.44
C ALA A 188 20.29 -5.78 13.91
N SER A 189 20.71 -6.12 12.70
CA SER A 189 21.88 -5.52 12.05
C SER A 189 21.70 -4.01 11.77
N ASP A 190 20.46 -3.55 11.59
CA ASP A 190 20.11 -2.13 11.40
C ASP A 190 20.22 -1.35 12.70
N SER A 191 19.87 -1.99 13.82
CA SER A 191 19.96 -1.38 15.15
C SER A 191 21.40 -1.13 15.61
N ASP A 192 22.37 -1.88 15.07
CA ASP A 192 23.79 -1.71 15.41
C ASP A 192 24.49 -0.62 14.55
N LEU A 193 23.95 -0.26 13.38
CA LEU A 193 24.51 0.80 12.51
C LEU A 193 23.95 2.20 12.78
N GLY A 194 22.92 2.34 13.61
CA GLY A 194 22.10 3.54 13.74
C GLY A 194 22.63 4.64 14.66
N SER A 195 23.90 5.08 14.53
CA SER A 195 24.43 6.19 15.34
C SER A 195 24.95 7.42 14.60
N THR A 196 24.69 7.60 13.29
CA THR A 196 25.32 8.71 12.53
C THR A 196 24.39 9.72 11.84
N HIS A 197 23.06 9.62 11.94
CA HIS A 197 22.17 10.72 11.50
C HIS A 197 20.96 10.88 12.43
N GLY A 198 21.20 11.42 13.64
CA GLY A 198 20.12 11.88 14.51
C GLY A 198 19.62 13.24 14.04
N TRP A 199 18.35 13.36 13.70
CA TRP A 199 17.73 14.68 13.47
C TRP A 199 17.68 15.46 14.79
N ASP A 200 18.08 16.74 14.79
CA ASP A 200 18.16 17.56 16.00
C ASP A 200 16.83 17.64 16.79
N TRP A 201 15.71 17.62 16.07
CA TRP A 201 14.38 17.65 16.68
C TRP A 201 13.96 16.30 17.31
N CYS A 202 14.68 15.21 17.02
CA CYS A 202 14.35 13.87 17.52
C CYS A 202 14.54 13.76 19.04
N GLU A 203 15.54 14.45 19.59
CA GLU A 203 15.84 14.43 21.03
C GLU A 203 14.76 15.11 21.88
N THR A 204 13.94 15.97 21.27
CA THR A 204 12.89 16.74 21.95
C THR A 204 11.52 16.04 21.93
N LEU A 205 11.42 14.88 21.27
CA LEU A 205 10.17 14.15 21.12
C LEU A 205 9.88 13.23 22.32
N ARG A 206 8.62 13.22 22.76
CA ARG A 206 8.15 12.31 23.82
C ARG A 206 7.71 10.99 23.20
N PRO A 207 8.01 9.85 23.84
CA PRO A 207 7.53 8.55 23.37
C PRO A 207 5.99 8.48 23.43
N ILE A 208 5.38 7.99 22.36
CA ILE A 208 3.93 7.83 22.24
C ILE A 208 3.51 6.46 22.79
N ASN A 209 2.35 6.41 23.47
CA ASN A 209 1.77 5.15 23.92
C ASN A 209 1.33 4.30 22.72
N PHE A 210 1.87 3.07 22.65
CA PHE A 210 1.59 2.11 21.57
C PHE A 210 0.09 1.94 21.28
N TRP A 211 -0.74 1.78 22.31
CA TRP A 211 -2.18 1.55 22.14
C TRP A 211 -2.90 2.77 21.59
N VAL A 212 -2.52 3.97 22.07
CA VAL A 212 -3.09 5.23 21.58
C VAL A 212 -2.78 5.42 20.10
N TYR A 213 -1.55 5.10 19.68
CA TYR A 213 -1.15 5.19 18.29
C TYR A 213 -1.92 4.20 17.41
N TYR A 214 -1.90 2.90 17.73
CA TYR A 214 -2.52 1.89 16.87
C TYR A 214 -4.04 1.98 16.82
N VAL A 215 -4.70 2.18 17.97
CA VAL A 215 -6.16 2.31 18.02
C VAL A 215 -6.59 3.61 17.34
N GLY A 216 -5.90 4.72 17.64
CA GLY A 216 -6.16 6.00 16.99
C GLY A 216 -5.96 5.93 15.48
N TYR A 217 -4.87 5.32 15.03
CA TYR A 217 -4.59 5.10 13.61
C TYR A 217 -5.67 4.25 12.94
N ALA A 218 -6.05 3.12 13.55
CA ALA A 218 -7.08 2.23 13.02
C ALA A 218 -8.45 2.93 12.91
N LEU A 219 -8.85 3.73 13.90
CA LEU A 219 -10.10 4.47 13.85
C LEU A 219 -10.06 5.60 12.80
N ILE A 220 -9.01 6.43 12.82
CA ILE A 220 -8.90 7.60 11.93
C ILE A 220 -8.70 7.16 10.48
N PHE A 221 -7.74 6.28 10.20
CA PHE A 221 -7.44 5.84 8.84
C PHE A 221 -8.37 4.71 8.37
N GLY A 222 -8.82 3.84 9.27
CA GLY A 222 -9.70 2.71 8.92
C GLY A 222 -11.16 3.10 8.71
N ILE A 223 -11.65 4.15 9.40
CA ILE A 223 -13.04 4.62 9.27
C ILE A 223 -13.09 5.99 8.61
N GLY A 224 -12.27 6.95 9.07
CA GLY A 224 -12.31 8.33 8.60
C GLY A 224 -12.05 8.47 7.10
N LEU A 225 -10.97 7.86 6.59
CA LEU A 225 -10.63 7.95 5.15
C LEU A 225 -11.70 7.33 4.23
N PRO A 226 -12.20 6.10 4.47
CA PRO A 226 -13.28 5.55 3.67
C PRO A 226 -14.56 6.39 3.72
N CYS A 227 -14.94 6.89 4.90
CA CYS A 227 -16.13 7.72 5.06
C CYS A 227 -16.01 9.04 4.28
N LEU A 228 -14.86 9.70 4.35
CA LEU A 228 -14.59 10.92 3.58
C LEU A 228 -14.65 10.63 2.07
N ASN A 229 -13.97 9.58 1.62
CA ASN A 229 -13.91 9.25 0.19
C ASN A 229 -15.29 8.87 -0.37
N ASN A 230 -16.06 8.03 0.33
CA ASN A 230 -17.39 7.62 -0.12
C ASN A 230 -18.41 8.78 -0.09
N SER A 231 -18.36 9.61 0.95
CA SER A 231 -19.25 10.77 1.08
C SER A 231 -18.95 11.82 0.02
N LEU A 232 -17.68 12.10 -0.25
CA LEU A 232 -17.26 13.04 -1.28
C LEU A 232 -17.72 12.60 -2.67
N GLN A 233 -17.53 11.32 -3.02
CA GLN A 233 -17.99 10.78 -4.31
C GLN A 233 -19.51 10.85 -4.45
N SER A 234 -20.24 10.54 -3.39
CA SER A 234 -21.71 10.58 -3.38
C SER A 234 -22.25 12.00 -3.55
N LEU A 235 -21.72 12.96 -2.78
CA LEU A 235 -22.10 14.37 -2.87
C LEU A 235 -21.76 14.95 -4.25
N TYR A 236 -20.56 14.65 -4.77
CA TYR A 236 -20.11 15.11 -6.07
C TYR A 236 -21.01 14.58 -7.20
N SER A 237 -21.43 13.31 -7.13
CA SER A 237 -22.38 12.72 -8.08
C SER A 237 -23.77 13.39 -8.04
N GLN A 238 -24.25 13.78 -6.84
CA GLN A 238 -25.54 14.45 -6.68
C GLN A 238 -25.51 15.88 -7.27
N ILE A 239 -24.43 16.63 -7.01
CA ILE A 239 -24.26 18.01 -7.53
C ILE A 239 -24.24 18.03 -9.06
N LEU A 240 -23.61 17.05 -9.70
CA LEU A 240 -23.48 17.00 -11.15
C LEU A 240 -24.74 16.54 -11.90
N GLY A 241 -25.70 15.89 -11.24
CA GLY A 241 -26.89 15.32 -11.88
C GLY A 241 -26.57 14.34 -13.01
N LYS A 242 -27.44 14.24 -14.04
CA LYS A 242 -27.28 13.33 -15.20
C LYS A 242 -26.25 13.81 -16.25
N GLY A 243 -25.43 14.83 -15.96
CA GLY A 243 -24.43 15.38 -16.88
C GLY A 243 -23.28 14.42 -17.20
N ARG A 244 -22.16 14.93 -17.74
CA ARG A 244 -20.94 14.16 -18.07
C ARG A 244 -20.20 13.66 -16.80
N GLN A 245 -20.87 12.81 -16.00
CA GLN A 245 -20.41 12.34 -14.69
C GLN A 245 -19.05 11.66 -14.76
N GLY A 246 -18.80 10.81 -15.78
CA GLY A 246 -17.51 10.14 -15.93
C GLY A 246 -16.34 11.12 -16.12
N THR A 247 -16.51 12.15 -16.94
CA THR A 247 -15.47 13.17 -17.17
C THR A 247 -15.21 13.98 -15.89
N MET A 248 -16.27 14.40 -15.21
CA MET A 248 -16.14 15.23 -14.00
C MET A 248 -15.59 14.44 -12.82
N GLN A 249 -16.02 13.17 -12.63
CA GLN A 249 -15.40 12.27 -11.65
C GLN A 249 -13.92 12.03 -11.97
N GLY A 250 -13.59 11.98 -13.25
CA GLY A 250 -12.20 11.98 -13.71
C GLY A 250 -11.44 13.23 -13.25
N ILE A 251 -11.93 14.44 -13.55
CA ILE A 251 -11.31 15.70 -13.13
C ILE A 251 -11.14 15.78 -11.61
N ASN A 252 -12.17 15.39 -10.85
CA ASN A 252 -12.11 15.34 -9.39
C ASN A 252 -11.00 14.39 -8.89
N GLN A 253 -10.88 13.21 -9.51
CA GLN A 253 -9.78 12.30 -9.19
C GLN A 253 -8.42 12.88 -9.60
N ALA A 254 -8.30 13.54 -10.74
CA ALA A 254 -7.05 14.18 -11.17
C ALA A 254 -6.61 15.27 -10.18
N ALA A 255 -7.53 16.10 -9.69
CA ALA A 255 -7.24 17.07 -8.63
C ALA A 255 -6.77 16.39 -7.33
N GLY A 256 -7.42 15.29 -6.94
CA GLY A 256 -6.98 14.46 -5.81
C GLY A 256 -5.57 13.86 -6.01
N CYS A 257 -5.21 13.52 -7.25
CA CYS A 257 -3.87 13.01 -7.58
C CYS A 257 -2.79 14.07 -7.38
N VAL A 258 -3.04 15.31 -7.81
CA VAL A 258 -2.11 16.43 -7.61
C VAL A 258 -1.85 16.64 -6.11
N SER A 259 -2.90 16.61 -5.29
CA SER A 259 -2.78 16.71 -3.83
C SER A 259 -1.96 15.56 -3.24
N ARG A 260 -2.14 14.32 -3.71
CA ARG A 260 -1.39 13.14 -3.24
C ARG A 260 0.08 13.11 -3.67
N ILE A 261 0.47 13.93 -4.66
CA ILE A 261 1.87 14.12 -5.04
C ILE A 261 2.49 15.26 -4.23
N LEU A 262 1.83 16.43 -4.20
CA LEU A 262 2.35 17.63 -3.54
C LEU A 262 2.35 17.51 -2.01
N GLY A 263 1.36 16.82 -1.44
CA GLY A 263 1.20 16.65 0.01
C GLY A 263 2.43 15.99 0.65
N PRO A 264 2.81 14.76 0.26
CA PRO A 264 4.00 14.11 0.81
C PRO A 264 5.30 14.88 0.55
N LEU A 265 5.45 15.57 -0.58
CA LEU A 265 6.65 16.38 -0.86
C LEU A 265 6.77 17.57 0.10
N LEU A 266 5.67 18.31 0.29
CA LEU A 266 5.60 19.41 1.24
C LEU A 266 5.84 18.90 2.66
N MET A 267 5.11 17.86 3.07
CA MET A 267 5.19 17.32 4.42
C MET A 267 6.57 16.71 4.73
N SER A 268 7.18 16.01 3.77
CA SER A 268 8.53 15.45 3.92
C SER A 268 9.58 16.55 4.07
N SER A 269 9.50 17.62 3.28
CA SER A 269 10.43 18.76 3.36
C SER A 269 10.29 19.54 4.66
N THR A 270 9.05 19.75 5.11
CA THR A 270 8.79 20.38 6.41
C THR A 270 9.26 19.49 7.56
N PHE A 271 9.02 18.18 7.49
CA PHE A 271 9.40 17.23 8.53
C PHE A 271 10.91 17.14 8.71
N SER A 272 11.68 17.09 7.62
CA SER A 272 13.15 17.06 7.70
C SER A 272 13.72 18.34 8.32
N SER A 273 13.11 19.49 7.99
CA SER A 273 13.67 20.80 8.36
C SER A 273 13.22 21.30 9.74
N PHE A 274 11.99 21.00 10.16
CA PHE A 274 11.36 21.59 11.34
C PHE A 274 10.74 20.55 12.31
N GLY A 275 10.81 19.27 11.95
CA GLY A 275 10.24 18.18 12.72
C GLY A 275 8.70 18.12 12.68
N PRO A 276 8.09 17.19 13.41
CA PRO A 276 6.67 16.86 13.29
C PRO A 276 5.72 17.96 13.78
N ARG A 277 6.14 18.82 14.73
CA ARG A 277 5.26 19.88 15.25
C ARG A 277 4.87 20.89 14.17
N ALA A 278 5.81 21.26 13.31
CA ALA A 278 5.56 22.16 12.19
C ALA A 278 4.60 21.51 11.17
N THR A 279 4.78 20.23 10.86
CA THR A 279 3.90 19.44 9.99
C THR A 279 2.45 19.49 10.50
N TRP A 280 2.23 19.25 11.79
CA TRP A 280 0.88 19.31 12.39
C TRP A 280 0.26 20.71 12.36
N LEU A 281 1.05 21.77 12.56
CA LEU A 281 0.55 23.14 12.51
C LEU A 281 0.11 23.55 11.10
N ILE A 282 0.81 23.10 10.06
CA ILE A 282 0.40 23.33 8.67
C ILE A 282 -0.94 22.66 8.40
N GLU A 283 -1.11 21.40 8.80
CA GLU A 283 -2.38 20.66 8.65
C GLU A 283 -3.54 21.35 9.38
N ILE A 284 -3.35 21.73 10.64
CA ILE A 284 -4.37 22.44 11.43
C ILE A 284 -4.71 23.79 10.78
N GLY A 285 -3.71 24.51 10.27
CA GLY A 285 -3.90 25.77 9.56
C GLY A 285 -4.72 25.59 8.29
N LEU A 286 -4.41 24.59 7.47
CA LEU A 286 -5.16 24.26 6.25
C LEU A 286 -6.62 23.90 6.57
N ILE A 287 -6.84 23.05 7.58
CA ILE A 287 -8.20 22.69 8.03
C ILE A 287 -8.95 23.94 8.51
N SER A 288 -8.30 24.80 9.29
CA SER A 288 -8.91 26.04 9.79
C SER A 288 -9.31 26.99 8.66
N ILE A 289 -8.46 27.13 7.63
CA ILE A 289 -8.77 27.93 6.44
C ILE A 289 -9.95 27.33 5.68
N CYS A 290 -9.97 26.01 5.48
CA CYS A 290 -11.10 25.34 4.82
C CYS A 290 -12.41 25.54 5.59
N LEU A 291 -12.39 25.44 6.91
CA LEU A 291 -13.55 25.68 7.76
C LEU A 291 -13.99 27.14 7.77
N PHE A 292 -13.08 28.09 7.57
CA PHE A 292 -13.41 29.51 7.47
C PHE A 292 -14.04 29.88 6.12
N ILE A 293 -13.64 29.20 5.04
CA ILE A 293 -14.17 29.41 3.69
C ILE A 293 -15.57 28.79 3.50
N TRP A 294 -15.91 27.79 4.32
CA TRP A 294 -17.16 27.04 4.25
C TRP A 294 -18.25 27.65 5.13
#